data_AF-A0A1I9G639-F1
#
_entry.id   AF-A0A1I9G639-F1
#
_cell.length_a   1.000
_cell.length_b   1.000
_cell.length_c   1.000
_cell.angle_alpha   90.00
_cell.angle_beta   90.00
_cell.angle_gamma   90.00
#
_symmetry.space_group_name_H-M   'P 1'
#
loop_
_entity.id
_entity.type
_entity.pdbx_description
1 polymer ?
#
loop_
_entity_poly.entity_id
_entity_poly.type
_entity_poly.pdbx_seq_one_letter_code
_entity_poly.pdbx_strand_id
1 'polypeptide(L)'
;IVSASLTWETTAQFVFWQLVHAEGVPVDWILQMISKLQYPKHSEAIAQVYIMLQRMDREPNMSLIRNLLSRTPSDMFTVNCLKLLIKDPDYAARVAELLSNLIDKLIQSGDLLPVHSKGKRPAQRETLFFFKQWFSKKDSCLSKDSHVAEAFLARPTLQEAFTVARAAEKVGFFSESSEMC
;
A
#
# COMPACT_ATOMS: atom_id res chain seq x y z
N ILE A 1 -17.85 13.51 -8.50
CA ILE A 1 -17.45 14.83 -7.95
C ILE A 1 -16.05 14.78 -7.38
N VAL A 2 -15.74 13.92 -6.38
CA VAL A 2 -14.38 13.82 -5.79
C VAL A 2 -13.27 13.61 -6.84
N SER A 3 -13.45 12.71 -7.81
CA SER A 3 -12.42 12.53 -8.87
C SER A 3 -12.28 13.75 -9.79
N ALA A 4 -13.35 14.54 -9.96
CA ALA A 4 -13.31 15.76 -10.77
C ALA A 4 -12.66 16.92 -10.01
N SER A 5 -12.75 16.94 -8.67
CA SER A 5 -12.12 17.98 -7.87
C SER A 5 -10.59 17.95 -7.95
N LEU A 6 -9.98 16.85 -8.39
CA LEU A 6 -8.53 16.76 -8.62
C LEU A 6 -7.99 17.76 -9.65
N THR A 7 -8.85 18.29 -10.53
CA THR A 7 -8.46 19.31 -11.53
C THR A 7 -8.87 20.72 -11.13
N TRP A 8 -9.49 20.89 -9.96
CA TRP A 8 -9.89 22.21 -9.47
C TRP A 8 -8.70 22.96 -8.89
N GLU A 9 -8.84 24.28 -8.76
CA GLU A 9 -7.86 25.11 -8.07
C GLU A 9 -7.73 24.74 -6.58
N THR A 10 -6.56 25.00 -5.99
CA THR A 10 -6.24 24.64 -4.59
C THR A 10 -7.30 25.10 -3.60
N THR A 11 -7.78 26.35 -3.70
CA THR A 11 -8.80 26.88 -2.80
C THR A 11 -10.13 26.11 -2.92
N ALA A 12 -10.54 25.79 -4.16
CA ALA A 12 -11.76 25.04 -4.41
C ALA A 12 -11.64 23.59 -3.90
N GLN A 13 -10.47 22.95 -4.09
CA GLN A 13 -10.19 21.65 -3.50
C GLN A 13 -10.25 21.70 -1.97
N PHE A 14 -9.61 22.68 -1.35
CA PHE A 14 -9.59 22.84 0.09
C PHE A 14 -11.00 22.95 0.67
N VAL A 15 -11.83 23.86 0.14
CA VAL A 15 -13.22 24.06 0.59
C VAL A 15 -14.05 22.80 0.38
N PHE A 16 -13.92 22.15 -0.78
CA PHE A 16 -14.62 20.90 -1.07
C PHE A 16 -14.30 19.81 -0.04
N TRP A 17 -13.02 19.62 0.28
CA TRP A 17 -12.61 18.61 1.26
C TRP A 17 -13.08 18.94 2.68
N GLN A 18 -13.22 20.22 3.06
CA GLN A 18 -13.87 20.56 4.34
C GLN A 18 -15.31 20.07 4.40
N LEU A 19 -16.07 20.20 3.30
CA LEU A 19 -17.44 19.68 3.21
C LEU A 19 -17.46 18.14 3.28
N VAL A 20 -16.56 17.48 2.57
CA VAL A 20 -16.43 16.00 2.61
C VAL A 20 -16.20 15.50 4.04
N HIS A 21 -15.35 16.19 4.81
CA HIS A 21 -15.11 15.86 6.21
C HIS A 21 -16.30 16.18 7.11
N ALA A 22 -16.97 17.31 6.90
CA ALA A 22 -18.13 17.73 7.69
C ALA A 22 -19.31 16.75 7.54
N GLU A 23 -19.51 16.21 6.35
CA GLU A 23 -20.53 15.20 6.06
C GLU A 23 -20.13 13.77 6.51
N GLY A 24 -18.93 13.58 7.05
CA GLY A 24 -18.47 12.28 7.54
C GLY A 24 -18.31 11.23 6.43
N VAL A 25 -17.92 11.65 5.22
CA VAL A 25 -17.75 10.73 4.09
C VAL A 25 -16.65 9.70 4.42
N PRO A 26 -16.93 8.39 4.34
CA PRO A 26 -15.95 7.36 4.67
C PRO A 26 -14.89 7.22 3.58
N VAL A 27 -13.69 6.76 3.96
CA VAL A 27 -12.58 6.53 3.03
C VAL A 27 -12.93 5.52 1.93
N ASP A 28 -13.84 4.58 2.21
CA ASP A 28 -14.31 3.57 1.27
C ASP A 28 -14.88 4.18 -0.03
N TRP A 29 -15.49 5.37 0.07
CA TRP A 29 -16.12 6.04 -1.08
C TRP A 29 -15.10 6.65 -2.05
N ILE A 30 -13.87 6.82 -1.61
CA ILE A 30 -12.80 7.43 -2.40
C ILE A 30 -11.70 6.45 -2.80
N LEU A 31 -11.83 5.15 -2.46
CA LEU A 31 -10.80 4.13 -2.73
C LEU A 31 -10.34 4.09 -4.18
N GLN A 32 -11.29 4.16 -5.13
CA GLN A 32 -10.99 4.11 -6.57
C GLN A 32 -10.16 5.29 -7.06
N MET A 33 -10.14 6.40 -6.31
CA MET A 33 -9.31 7.55 -6.61
C MET A 33 -7.90 7.40 -6.03
N ILE A 34 -7.73 6.69 -4.91
CA ILE A 34 -6.44 6.51 -4.23
C ILE A 34 -5.40 5.94 -5.19
N SER A 35 -5.75 4.99 -6.04
CA SER A 35 -4.82 4.40 -7.03
C SER A 35 -4.34 5.39 -8.10
N LYS A 36 -5.07 6.49 -8.31
CA LYS A 36 -4.83 7.51 -9.36
C LYS A 36 -4.13 8.76 -8.86
N LEU A 37 -3.99 8.94 -7.54
CA LEU A 37 -3.30 10.10 -6.98
C LEU A 37 -1.83 10.13 -7.43
N GLN A 38 -1.21 11.30 -7.56
CA GLN A 38 0.17 11.39 -8.03
C GLN A 38 0.79 12.57 -7.31
N TYR A 39 1.88 12.34 -6.57
CA TYR A 39 2.65 13.44 -6.04
C TYR A 39 3.58 14.01 -7.12
N PRO A 40 3.77 15.34 -7.22
CA PRO A 40 3.15 16.40 -6.43
C PRO A 40 1.80 16.90 -6.96
N LYS A 41 1.33 16.40 -8.10
CA LYS A 41 0.14 16.92 -8.82
C LYS A 41 -1.14 16.98 -7.98
N HIS A 42 -1.35 16.02 -7.08
CA HIS A 42 -2.57 15.91 -6.27
C HIS A 42 -2.27 16.08 -4.77
N SER A 43 -1.42 17.04 -4.41
CA SER A 43 -0.96 17.26 -3.02
C SER A 43 -2.09 17.45 -2.01
N GLU A 44 -3.11 18.21 -2.39
CA GLU A 44 -4.26 18.52 -1.55
C GLU A 44 -5.05 17.24 -1.29
N ALA A 45 -5.47 16.53 -2.34
CA ALA A 45 -6.17 15.25 -2.18
C ALA A 45 -5.35 14.22 -1.39
N ILE A 46 -4.03 14.15 -1.59
CA ILE A 46 -3.13 13.29 -0.81
C ILE A 46 -3.19 13.64 0.68
N ALA A 47 -3.07 14.92 1.04
CA ALA A 47 -3.14 15.35 2.43
C ALA A 47 -4.50 15.01 3.06
N GLN A 48 -5.57 15.13 2.29
CA GLN A 48 -6.93 14.83 2.77
C GLN A 48 -7.15 13.33 2.97
N VAL A 49 -6.57 12.48 2.12
CA VAL A 49 -6.56 11.02 2.36
C VAL A 49 -5.84 10.68 3.66
N TYR A 50 -4.71 11.32 3.98
CA TYR A 50 -4.04 11.09 5.26
C TYR A 50 -4.95 11.43 6.45
N ILE A 51 -5.66 12.55 6.39
CA ILE A 51 -6.61 12.96 7.44
C ILE A 51 -7.74 11.94 7.57
N MET A 52 -8.30 11.46 6.45
CA MET A 52 -9.36 10.44 6.47
C MET A 52 -8.88 9.13 7.09
N LEU A 53 -7.65 8.69 6.81
CA LEU A 53 -7.07 7.49 7.41
C LEU A 53 -6.81 7.65 8.91
N GLN A 54 -6.39 8.83 9.35
CA GLN A 54 -6.17 9.13 10.78
C GLN A 54 -7.47 9.18 11.59
N ARG A 55 -8.59 9.53 10.96
CA ARG A 55 -9.92 9.63 11.59
C ARG A 55 -10.82 8.45 11.26
N MET A 56 -10.24 7.34 10.79
CA MET A 56 -11.01 6.19 10.36
C MET A 56 -11.51 5.40 11.57
N ASP A 57 -12.83 5.34 11.75
CA ASP A 57 -13.50 4.63 12.86
C ASP A 57 -13.74 3.13 12.58
N ARG A 58 -13.31 2.64 11.42
CA ARG A 58 -13.51 1.25 10.99
C ARG A 58 -12.18 0.60 10.68
N GLU A 59 -12.08 -0.69 10.97
CA GLU A 59 -10.88 -1.46 10.63
C GLU A 59 -10.54 -1.39 9.13
N PRO A 60 -9.25 -1.34 8.78
CA PRO A 60 -8.80 -1.47 7.41
C PRO A 60 -9.33 -2.74 6.78
N ASN A 61 -9.74 -2.65 5.51
CA ASN A 61 -10.23 -3.79 4.74
C ASN A 61 -9.32 -4.10 3.54
N MET A 62 -9.50 -5.29 2.95
CA MET A 62 -8.71 -5.75 1.80
C MET A 62 -8.82 -4.78 0.59
N SER A 63 -9.96 -4.13 0.40
CA SER A 63 -10.17 -3.18 -0.70
C SER A 63 -9.28 -1.95 -0.53
N LEU A 64 -9.16 -1.41 0.68
CA LEU A 64 -8.25 -0.31 1.00
C LEU A 64 -6.80 -0.70 0.74
N ILE A 65 -6.35 -1.84 1.28
CA ILE A 65 -4.97 -2.34 1.11
C ILE A 65 -4.63 -2.54 -0.37
N ARG A 66 -5.52 -3.16 -1.14
CA ARG A 66 -5.33 -3.35 -2.58
C ARG A 66 -5.25 -2.04 -3.35
N ASN A 67 -6.10 -1.06 -3.04
CA ASN A 67 -6.07 0.25 -3.70
C ASN A 67 -4.78 1.01 -3.39
N LEU A 68 -4.32 0.98 -2.14
CA LEU A 68 -3.05 1.59 -1.74
C LEU A 68 -1.86 0.95 -2.45
N LEU A 69 -1.81 -0.38 -2.53
CA LEU A 69 -0.72 -1.13 -3.17
C LEU A 69 -0.81 -1.18 -4.69
N SER A 70 -1.97 -0.91 -5.29
CA SER A 70 -2.13 -0.89 -6.75
C SER A 70 -1.43 0.28 -7.44
N ARG A 71 -0.97 1.26 -6.66
CA ARG A 71 -0.19 2.40 -7.15
C ARG A 71 1.21 1.94 -7.54
N THR A 72 1.74 2.47 -8.62
CA THR A 72 3.18 2.35 -8.90
C THR A 72 3.94 3.16 -7.84
N PRO A 73 5.01 2.61 -7.23
CA PRO A 73 5.75 3.30 -6.18
C PRO A 73 6.61 4.43 -6.78
N SER A 74 5.99 5.60 -6.98
CA SER A 74 6.65 6.83 -7.45
C SER A 74 7.00 7.81 -6.32
N ASP A 75 6.41 7.62 -5.15
CA ASP A 75 6.48 8.52 -4.01
C ASP A 75 6.27 7.77 -2.68
N MET A 76 6.30 8.52 -1.57
CA MET A 76 6.14 7.99 -0.22
C MET A 76 4.66 7.83 0.21
N PHE A 77 3.69 8.10 -0.65
CA PHE A 77 2.27 8.15 -0.28
C PHE A 77 1.78 6.82 0.28
N THR A 78 1.94 5.72 -0.47
CA THR A 78 1.48 4.39 -0.04
C THR A 78 2.13 3.97 1.26
N VAL A 79 3.44 4.21 1.39
CA VAL A 79 4.17 3.89 2.62
C VAL A 79 3.67 4.70 3.80
N ASN A 80 3.40 6.00 3.62
CA ASN A 80 2.89 6.86 4.69
C ASN A 80 1.45 6.48 5.09
N CYS A 81 0.58 6.15 4.14
CA CYS A 81 -0.74 5.60 4.44
C CYS A 81 -0.64 4.34 5.30
N LEU A 82 0.23 3.39 4.92
CA LEU A 82 0.42 2.16 5.69
C LEU A 82 0.98 2.46 7.09
N LYS A 83 1.93 3.40 7.23
CA LYS A 83 2.40 3.84 8.56
C LYS A 83 1.27 4.37 9.42
N LEU A 84 0.39 5.20 8.85
CA LEU A 84 -0.74 5.75 9.59
C LEU A 84 -1.67 4.62 10.07
N LEU A 85 -1.93 3.62 9.22
CA LEU A 85 -2.77 2.49 9.58
C LEU A 85 -2.16 1.63 10.70
N ILE A 86 -0.84 1.40 10.70
CA ILE A 86 -0.18 0.55 11.70
C ILE A 86 0.18 1.28 13.01
N LYS A 87 -0.12 2.58 13.13
CA LYS A 87 0.08 3.33 14.38
C LYS A 87 -0.85 2.85 15.48
N ASP A 88 -2.05 2.43 15.11
CA ASP A 88 -2.99 1.77 16.01
C ASP A 88 -2.66 0.26 16.07
N PRO A 89 -2.44 -0.34 17.25
CA PRO A 89 -2.06 -1.75 17.39
C PRO A 89 -3.13 -2.73 16.89
N ASP A 90 -4.41 -2.38 16.99
CA ASP A 90 -5.53 -3.21 16.54
C ASP A 90 -5.55 -3.23 15.01
N TYR A 91 -5.42 -2.05 14.39
CA TYR A 91 -5.28 -1.95 12.93
C TYR A 91 -3.98 -2.59 12.45
N ALA A 92 -2.89 -2.50 13.19
CA ALA A 92 -1.63 -3.14 12.84
C ALA A 92 -1.78 -4.67 12.75
N ALA A 93 -2.53 -5.31 13.64
CA ALA A 93 -2.80 -6.74 13.52
C ALA A 93 -3.59 -7.06 12.25
N ARG A 94 -4.66 -6.29 12.01
CA ARG A 94 -5.51 -6.48 10.84
C ARG A 94 -4.78 -6.25 9.52
N VAL A 95 -3.97 -5.19 9.43
CA VAL A 95 -3.18 -4.88 8.23
C VAL A 95 -2.17 -5.98 7.94
N ALA A 96 -1.50 -6.54 8.96
CA ALA A 96 -0.57 -7.65 8.76
C ALA A 96 -1.26 -8.87 8.15
N GLU A 97 -2.42 -9.26 8.67
CA GLU A 97 -3.23 -10.35 8.13
C GLU A 97 -3.68 -10.09 6.69
N LEU A 98 -4.16 -8.88 6.39
CA LEU A 98 -4.58 -8.50 5.04
C LEU A 98 -3.41 -8.52 4.05
N LEU A 99 -2.22 -8.09 4.46
CA LEU A 99 -1.03 -8.14 3.63
C LEU A 99 -0.58 -9.58 3.37
N SER A 100 -0.53 -10.44 4.41
CA SER A 100 -0.20 -11.86 4.24
C SER A 100 -1.17 -12.56 3.29
N ASN A 101 -2.48 -12.38 3.50
CA ASN A 101 -3.52 -12.90 2.61
C ASN A 101 -3.39 -12.40 1.17
N LEU A 102 -2.95 -11.15 0.97
CA LEU A 102 -2.72 -10.61 -0.36
C LEU A 102 -1.49 -11.25 -1.01
N ILE A 103 -0.40 -11.41 -0.25
CA ILE A 103 0.82 -12.08 -0.71
C ILE A 103 0.50 -13.51 -1.13
N ASP A 104 -0.20 -14.29 -0.30
CA ASP A 104 -0.59 -15.67 -0.62
C ASP A 104 -1.42 -15.76 -1.90
N LYS A 105 -2.37 -14.84 -2.09
CA LYS A 105 -3.15 -14.77 -3.33
C LYS A 105 -2.30 -14.47 -4.55
N LEU A 106 -1.31 -13.57 -4.43
CA LEU A 106 -0.38 -13.25 -5.51
C LEU A 106 0.57 -14.42 -5.81
N ILE A 107 0.92 -15.23 -4.81
CA ILE A 107 1.66 -16.49 -5.01
C ILE A 107 0.79 -17.47 -5.82
N GLN A 108 -0.45 -17.69 -5.38
CA GLN A 108 -1.38 -18.64 -5.99
C GLN A 108 -1.78 -18.26 -7.42
N SER A 109 -1.93 -16.97 -7.71
CA SER A 109 -2.25 -16.50 -9.06
C SER A 109 -1.05 -16.56 -10.03
N GLY A 110 0.15 -16.87 -9.55
CA GLY A 110 1.38 -16.80 -10.34
C GLY A 110 1.82 -15.38 -10.66
N ASP A 111 1.15 -14.34 -10.12
CA ASP A 111 1.49 -12.93 -10.33
C ASP A 111 2.82 -12.51 -9.67
N LEU A 112 3.36 -13.36 -8.79
CA LEU A 112 4.72 -13.24 -8.25
C LEU A 112 5.78 -13.97 -9.10
N LEU A 113 5.38 -14.82 -10.05
CA LEU A 113 6.31 -15.48 -10.95
C LEU A 113 6.82 -14.50 -12.02
N PRO A 114 8.04 -14.68 -12.54
CA PRO A 114 8.48 -13.95 -13.72
C PRO A 114 7.69 -14.49 -14.93
N VAL A 115 6.57 -13.87 -15.29
CA VAL A 115 5.94 -14.17 -16.59
C VAL A 115 6.56 -13.23 -17.61
N HIS A 116 7.40 -13.77 -18.50
CA HIS A 116 8.10 -13.06 -19.58
C HIS A 116 7.18 -12.51 -20.70
N SER A 117 5.89 -12.33 -20.42
CA SER A 117 5.05 -11.52 -21.29
C SER A 117 5.49 -10.05 -21.16
N LYS A 118 5.45 -9.30 -22.26
CA LYS A 118 5.65 -7.83 -22.30
C LYS A 118 4.55 -7.07 -21.53
N GLY A 119 4.07 -7.64 -20.43
CA GLY A 119 2.98 -7.19 -19.58
C GLY A 119 3.53 -6.48 -18.33
N LYS A 120 2.83 -5.43 -17.93
CA LYS A 120 3.12 -4.66 -16.72
C LYS A 120 3.23 -5.60 -15.52
N ARG A 121 4.36 -5.59 -14.81
CA ARG A 121 4.46 -6.19 -13.46
C ARG A 121 3.29 -5.67 -12.61
N PRO A 122 2.62 -6.51 -11.81
CA PRO A 122 1.55 -6.05 -10.95
C PRO A 122 2.14 -5.04 -9.97
N ALA A 123 1.70 -3.78 -10.04
CA ALA A 123 2.20 -2.66 -9.23
C ALA A 123 2.21 -2.97 -7.71
N GLN A 124 1.34 -3.91 -7.29
CA GLN A 124 1.27 -4.43 -5.93
C GLN A 124 2.56 -5.14 -5.49
N ARG A 125 3.18 -5.94 -6.36
CA ARG A 125 4.44 -6.63 -6.06
C ARG A 125 5.57 -5.64 -5.82
N GLU A 126 5.79 -4.72 -6.76
CA GLU A 126 6.84 -3.69 -6.65
C GLU A 126 6.66 -2.86 -5.38
N THR A 127 5.43 -2.50 -5.05
CA THR A 127 5.12 -1.71 -3.85
C THR A 127 5.35 -2.49 -2.56
N LEU A 128 5.03 -3.79 -2.51
CA LEU A 128 5.31 -4.65 -1.35
C LEU A 128 6.81 -4.84 -1.12
N PHE A 129 7.59 -5.04 -2.20
CA PHE A 129 9.04 -5.12 -2.10
C PHE A 129 9.67 -3.80 -1.69
N PHE A 130 9.25 -2.70 -2.31
CA PHE A 130 9.67 -1.36 -1.95
C PHE A 130 9.36 -1.07 -0.48
N PHE A 131 8.17 -1.42 0.00
CA PHE A 131 7.77 -1.32 1.41
C PHE A 131 8.73 -2.07 2.31
N LYS A 132 8.91 -3.38 2.10
CA LYS A 132 9.81 -4.20 2.93
C LYS A 132 11.23 -3.62 2.96
N GLN A 133 11.76 -3.23 1.80
CA GLN A 133 13.09 -2.65 1.70
C GLN A 133 13.18 -1.31 2.43
N TRP A 134 12.16 -0.46 2.30
CA TRP A 134 12.12 0.85 2.91
C TRP A 134 12.15 0.77 4.44
N PHE A 135 11.33 -0.09 5.02
CA PHE A 135 11.30 -0.28 6.48
C PHE A 135 12.56 -0.97 7.00
N SER A 136 13.08 -1.97 6.28
CA SER A 136 14.31 -2.66 6.66
C SER A 136 15.56 -1.77 6.54
N LYS A 137 15.55 -0.73 5.70
CA LYS A 137 16.71 0.15 5.46
C LYS A 137 16.67 1.43 6.30
N LYS A 138 15.55 1.72 6.97
CA LYS A 138 15.36 2.93 7.79
C LYS A 138 16.03 2.88 9.17
N ASP A 139 16.56 1.72 9.57
CA ASP A 139 17.44 1.55 10.74
C ASP A 139 18.67 2.48 10.74
N SER A 140 19.11 3.00 9.58
CA SER A 140 20.29 3.86 9.52
C SER A 140 20.02 5.35 9.80
N CYS A 141 18.77 5.79 9.92
CA CYS A 141 18.45 7.21 10.11
C CYS A 141 17.27 7.41 11.07
N LEU A 142 17.62 7.53 12.35
CA LEU A 142 16.81 7.83 13.54
C LEU A 142 15.47 8.52 13.25
N SER A 143 14.38 7.74 13.27
CA SER A 143 13.02 8.27 13.31
C SER A 143 12.23 7.52 14.39
N LYS A 144 11.53 8.24 15.27
CA LYS A 144 10.73 7.67 16.38
C LYS A 144 9.60 6.74 15.90
N ASP A 145 9.14 6.91 14.66
CA ASP A 145 8.13 6.05 14.03
C ASP A 145 8.74 4.74 13.46
N SER A 146 10.07 4.55 13.52
CA SER A 146 10.76 3.36 12.98
C SER A 146 10.42 2.10 13.77
N HIS A 147 10.44 2.18 15.10
CA HIS A 147 10.21 1.03 15.99
C HIS A 147 8.81 0.42 15.82
N VAL A 148 7.77 1.24 15.63
CA VAL A 148 6.38 0.73 15.41
C VAL A 148 6.34 -0.12 14.14
N ALA A 149 7.02 0.33 13.10
CA ALA A 149 7.00 -0.36 11.83
C ALA A 149 7.94 -1.58 11.78
N GLU A 150 9.06 -1.53 12.47
CA GLU A 150 9.91 -2.70 12.74
C GLU A 150 9.13 -3.77 13.50
N ALA A 151 8.45 -3.39 14.59
CA ALA A 151 7.60 -4.30 15.35
C ALA A 151 6.46 -4.88 14.49
N PHE A 152 5.87 -4.06 13.62
CA PHE A 152 4.87 -4.53 12.65
C PHE A 152 5.45 -5.56 11.66
N LEU A 153 6.65 -5.31 11.12
CA LEU A 153 7.32 -6.24 10.21
C LEU A 153 7.87 -7.49 10.88
N ALA A 154 8.15 -7.42 12.18
CA ALA A 154 8.58 -8.54 12.99
C ALA A 154 7.45 -9.52 13.31
N ARG A 155 6.19 -9.21 12.95
CA ARG A 155 5.05 -10.10 13.15
C ARG A 155 5.26 -11.43 12.38
N PRO A 156 5.14 -12.60 13.03
CA PRO A 156 5.41 -13.89 12.41
C PRO A 156 4.62 -14.13 11.12
N THR A 157 3.33 -13.79 11.13
CA THR A 157 2.42 -13.93 9.97
C THR A 157 2.91 -13.22 8.73
N LEU A 158 3.56 -12.06 8.89
CA LEU A 158 4.05 -11.25 7.78
C LEU A 158 5.44 -11.73 7.33
N GLN A 159 6.31 -12.13 8.28
CA GLN A 159 7.61 -12.69 7.97
C GLN A 159 7.51 -14.01 7.19
N GLU A 160 6.60 -14.88 7.60
CA GLU A 160 6.31 -16.14 6.91
C GLU A 160 5.85 -15.86 5.48
N ALA A 161 4.83 -15.00 5.30
CA ALA A 161 4.32 -14.64 3.97
C ALA A 161 5.42 -14.08 3.05
N PHE A 162 6.26 -13.17 3.53
CA PHE A 162 7.39 -12.65 2.75
C PHE A 162 8.47 -13.69 2.45
N THR A 163 8.67 -14.66 3.33
CA THR A 163 9.63 -15.75 3.14
C THR A 163 9.14 -16.72 2.08
N VAL A 164 7.87 -17.10 2.15
CA VAL A 164 7.22 -17.96 1.13
C VAL A 164 7.21 -17.24 -0.21
N ALA A 165 6.86 -15.95 -0.27
CA ALA A 165 6.92 -15.16 -1.51
C ALA A 165 8.33 -15.16 -2.13
N ARG A 166 9.37 -14.97 -1.32
CA ARG A 166 10.77 -15.01 -1.78
C ARG A 166 11.18 -16.40 -2.28
N ALA A 167 10.69 -17.46 -1.64
CA ALA A 167 10.94 -18.83 -2.09
C ALA A 167 10.25 -19.11 -3.43
N ALA A 168 8.98 -18.70 -3.59
CA ALA A 168 8.23 -18.83 -4.82
C ALA A 168 8.89 -18.08 -6.00
N GLU A 169 9.44 -16.89 -5.75
CA GLU A 169 10.24 -16.16 -6.75
C GLU A 169 11.46 -16.96 -7.20
N LYS A 170 12.24 -17.50 -6.25
CA LYS A 170 13.42 -18.31 -6.59
C LYS A 170 13.06 -19.56 -7.40
N VAL A 171 11.99 -20.25 -7.03
CA VAL A 171 11.52 -21.45 -7.75
C VAL A 171 11.13 -21.12 -9.18
N GLY A 172 10.44 -19.99 -9.41
CA GLY A 172 10.12 -19.52 -10.76
C GLY A 172 11.36 -19.29 -11.64
N PHE A 173 12.42 -18.71 -11.08
CA PHE A 173 13.70 -18.55 -11.80
C PHE A 173 14.38 -19.89 -12.16
N PHE A 174 14.27 -20.91 -11.28
CA PHE A 174 14.89 -22.22 -11.52
C PHE A 174 14.10 -23.11 -12.49
N SER A 175 12.76 -23.02 -12.52
CA SER A 175 11.95 -23.76 -13.50
C SER A 175 12.14 -23.24 -14.93
N GLU A 176 12.27 -21.91 -15.11
CA GLU A 176 12.55 -21.30 -16.42
C GLU A 176 13.91 -21.73 -17.00
N SER A 177 14.90 -21.97 -16.13
CA SER A 177 16.23 -22.41 -16.56
C SER A 177 16.24 -23.84 -17.13
N SER A 178 15.21 -24.64 -16.82
CA SER A 178 15.09 -26.04 -17.27
C SER A 178 14.23 -26.21 -18.53
N GLU A 179 13.40 -25.23 -18.90
CA GLU A 179 12.57 -25.24 -20.12
C GLU A 179 13.27 -24.59 -21.33
N MET A 180 14.46 -23.99 -21.12
CA MET A 180 15.28 -23.37 -22.16
C MET A 180 16.45 -24.25 -22.66
N CYS A 181 16.44 -25.55 -22.33
CA CYS A 181 17.40 -26.55 -22.84
C CYS A 181 16.70 -27.61 -23.70
#